data_AF-A0A1A0D9E8-F1
#
_entry.id   AF-A0A1A0D9E8-F1
#
_cell.length_a   1.000
_cell.length_b   1.000
_cell.length_c   1.000
_cell.angle_alpha   90.00
_cell.angle_beta   90.00
_cell.angle_gamma   90.00
#
_symmetry.space_group_name_H-M   'P 1'
#
loop_
_entity.id
_entity.type
_entity.pdbx_description
1 polymer ?
#
loop_
_entity_poly.entity_id
_entity_poly.type
_entity_poly.pdbx_seq_one_letter_code
_entity_poly.pdbx_strand_id
1 'polypeptide(L)'
;MATLLTKFGALRSTFSPFYPTEHDLQVYKRLTEELGAPPNAHICRFLGAEGQHLVFLGDSGTREWARVQRLAAQRWPGLPHPGLVARDGKTMDSLPERIVYDMLRGLLRRHMKLDVHQPILQQAGDYRADMTLRKGQASLFIEVVGCCGSDRITRNQKEQEWLQRFDKRMAFYRAHAIAPVCIWLDQFAQPGTLRKLCINLVDAIALEGARS
;
A
#
# COMPACT_ATOMS: atom_id res chain seq x y z
N MET A 1 -15.56 -29.28 60.71
CA MET A 1 -14.25 -29.42 60.03
C MET A 1 -14.36 -28.77 58.67
N ALA A 2 -13.45 -27.85 58.38
CA ALA A 2 -13.55 -26.88 57.30
C ALA A 2 -13.34 -27.48 55.90
N THR A 3 -14.28 -27.20 55.02
CA THR A 3 -14.19 -27.43 53.58
C THR A 3 -13.19 -26.45 52.97
N LEU A 4 -12.05 -26.95 52.49
CA LEU A 4 -11.07 -26.21 51.71
C LEU A 4 -11.65 -25.89 50.32
N LEU A 5 -12.21 -24.70 50.18
CA LEU A 5 -12.49 -24.10 48.87
C LEU A 5 -11.20 -23.44 48.35
N THR A 6 -10.46 -24.19 47.53
CA THR A 6 -9.39 -23.67 46.69
C THR A 6 -9.97 -22.61 45.73
N LYS A 7 -9.75 -21.34 46.05
CA LYS A 7 -9.90 -20.24 45.11
C LYS A 7 -8.78 -20.34 44.08
N PHE A 8 -9.04 -21.02 42.96
CA PHE A 8 -8.30 -20.77 41.72
C PHE A 8 -8.67 -19.37 41.21
N GLY A 9 -7.94 -18.37 41.68
CA GLY A 9 -7.94 -17.04 41.06
C GLY A 9 -7.33 -17.16 39.67
N ALA A 10 -8.17 -17.34 38.65
CA ALA A 10 -7.77 -17.11 37.27
C ALA A 10 -7.39 -15.62 37.15
N LEU A 11 -6.09 -15.34 37.13
CA LEU A 11 -5.53 -14.06 36.67
C LEU A 11 -5.96 -13.87 35.21
N ARG A 12 -7.16 -13.31 34.99
CA ARG A 12 -7.51 -12.72 33.72
C ARG A 12 -6.60 -11.53 33.53
N SER A 13 -5.49 -11.73 32.80
CA SER A 13 -4.74 -10.63 32.21
C SER A 13 -5.73 -9.76 31.45
N THR A 14 -6.04 -8.58 31.98
CA THR A 14 -6.87 -7.57 31.31
C THR A 14 -6.03 -6.94 30.21
N PHE A 15 -5.87 -7.64 29.10
CA PHE A 15 -5.27 -7.05 27.90
C PHE A 15 -6.21 -5.95 27.41
N SER A 16 -5.70 -4.71 27.37
CA SER A 16 -6.42 -3.61 26.74
C SER A 16 -6.50 -3.86 25.24
N PRO A 17 -7.70 -3.81 24.63
CA PRO A 17 -7.84 -3.96 23.18
C PRO A 17 -7.17 -2.83 22.40
N PHE A 18 -6.77 -1.74 23.06
CA PHE A 18 -6.06 -0.61 22.44
C PHE A 18 -4.53 -0.80 22.41
N TYR A 19 -4.01 -1.96 22.86
CA TYR A 19 -2.60 -2.30 22.76
C TYR A 19 -2.36 -3.34 21.67
N PRO A 20 -1.29 -3.20 20.85
CA PRO A 20 -0.92 -4.24 19.92
C PRO A 20 -0.48 -5.50 20.66
N THR A 21 -0.94 -6.64 20.16
CA THR A 21 -0.51 -7.96 20.58
C THR A 21 0.80 -8.35 19.91
N GLU A 22 1.39 -9.46 20.37
CA GLU A 22 2.51 -10.09 19.67
C GLU A 22 2.16 -10.42 18.22
N HIS A 23 0.95 -10.93 17.99
CA HIS A 23 0.49 -11.30 16.66
C HIS A 23 0.44 -10.08 15.73
N ASP A 24 -0.11 -8.96 16.19
CA ASP A 24 -0.15 -7.71 15.41
C ASP A 24 1.24 -7.25 14.99
N LEU A 25 2.21 -7.31 15.89
CA LEU A 25 3.59 -6.92 15.60
C LEU A 25 4.24 -7.84 14.57
N GLN A 26 3.97 -9.16 14.62
CA GLN A 26 4.47 -10.11 13.63
C GLN A 26 3.82 -9.89 12.24
N VAL A 27 2.51 -9.66 12.19
CA VAL A 27 1.79 -9.33 10.94
C VAL A 27 2.33 -8.02 10.35
N TYR A 28 2.48 -6.98 11.19
CA TYR A 28 3.06 -5.70 10.79
C TYR A 28 4.48 -5.86 10.26
N LYS A 29 5.34 -6.61 10.95
CA LYS A 29 6.72 -6.90 10.54
C LYS A 29 6.77 -7.59 9.18
N ARG A 30 6.04 -8.70 9.03
CA ARG A 30 5.99 -9.49 7.79
C ARG A 30 5.60 -8.61 6.61
N LEU A 31 4.51 -7.85 6.74
CA LEU A 31 4.07 -6.95 5.67
C LEU A 31 5.06 -5.84 5.40
N THR A 32 5.69 -5.28 6.43
CA THR A 32 6.71 -4.24 6.27
C THR A 32 7.90 -4.75 5.45
N GLU A 33 8.36 -5.97 5.70
CA GLU A 33 9.47 -6.60 4.96
C GLU A 33 9.07 -6.89 3.52
N GLU A 34 7.90 -7.49 3.30
CA GLU A 34 7.43 -7.90 1.97
C GLU A 34 7.09 -6.70 1.06
N LEU A 35 6.45 -5.67 1.62
CA LEU A 35 6.14 -4.42 0.90
C LEU A 35 7.37 -3.51 0.75
N GLY A 36 8.38 -3.67 1.61
CA GLY A 36 9.54 -2.79 1.64
C GLY A 36 9.27 -1.41 2.23
N ALA A 37 8.07 -1.19 2.81
CA ALA A 37 7.68 -0.03 3.60
C ALA A 37 6.60 -0.46 4.62
N PRO A 38 6.45 0.21 5.77
CA PRO A 38 5.46 -0.20 6.75
C PRO A 38 4.03 0.02 6.25
N PRO A 39 3.11 -0.95 6.43
CA PRO A 39 1.72 -0.79 5.99
C PRO A 39 1.02 0.29 6.82
N ASN A 40 -0.13 0.76 6.37
CA ASN A 40 -1.07 1.53 7.18
C ASN A 40 -2.33 0.69 7.47
N ALA A 41 -3.19 1.17 8.36
CA ALA A 41 -4.43 0.48 8.70
C ALA A 41 -5.35 0.22 7.50
N HIS A 42 -5.30 1.08 6.47
CA HIS A 42 -6.10 0.93 5.25
C HIS A 42 -5.69 -0.32 4.45
N ILE A 43 -4.38 -0.61 4.36
CA ILE A 43 -3.85 -1.85 3.76
C ILE A 43 -4.24 -3.04 4.63
N CYS A 44 -4.09 -2.94 5.95
CA CYS A 44 -4.37 -4.05 6.87
C CYS A 44 -5.82 -4.55 6.81
N ARG A 45 -6.77 -3.71 6.37
CA ARG A 45 -8.17 -4.10 6.15
C ARG A 45 -8.33 -5.33 5.26
N PHE A 46 -7.44 -5.52 4.30
CA PHE A 46 -7.56 -6.58 3.31
C PHE A 46 -6.87 -7.89 3.72
N LEU A 47 -6.34 -7.96 4.94
CA LEU A 47 -5.77 -9.18 5.52
C LEU A 47 -6.84 -10.10 6.15
N GLY A 48 -8.11 -9.66 6.16
CA GLY A 48 -9.19 -10.39 6.84
C GLY A 48 -8.96 -10.44 8.36
N ALA A 49 -9.15 -11.63 8.95
CA ALA A 49 -9.05 -11.82 10.40
C ALA A 49 -7.67 -11.46 10.97
N GLU A 50 -6.58 -11.73 10.23
CA GLU A 50 -5.21 -11.42 10.68
C GLU A 50 -4.96 -9.91 10.85
N GLY A 51 -5.68 -9.07 10.09
CA GLY A 51 -5.53 -7.62 10.14
C GLY A 51 -6.53 -6.91 11.04
N GLN A 52 -7.54 -7.61 11.56
CA GLN A 52 -8.70 -6.96 12.18
C GLN A 52 -8.32 -6.10 13.39
N HIS A 53 -7.40 -6.57 14.23
CA HIS A 53 -6.96 -5.82 15.39
C HIS A 53 -6.07 -4.62 15.00
N LEU A 54 -5.18 -4.78 14.02
CA LEU A 54 -4.43 -3.65 13.42
C LEU A 54 -5.35 -2.57 12.83
N VAL A 55 -6.44 -2.97 12.16
CA VAL A 55 -7.45 -2.03 11.65
C VAL A 55 -8.13 -1.31 12.81
N PHE A 56 -8.56 -2.04 13.83
CA PHE A 56 -9.14 -1.44 15.04
C PHE A 56 -8.19 -0.42 15.69
N LEU A 57 -6.90 -0.75 15.84
CA LEU A 57 -5.90 0.16 16.40
C LEU A 57 -5.74 1.42 15.55
N GLY A 58 -5.76 1.28 14.21
CA GLY A 58 -5.69 2.41 13.30
C GLY A 58 -6.92 3.31 13.33
N ASP A 59 -8.11 2.71 13.37
CA ASP A 59 -9.39 3.41 13.40
C ASP A 59 -9.68 4.02 14.78
N SER A 60 -9.06 3.49 15.86
CA SER A 60 -9.20 4.02 17.23
C SER A 60 -8.45 5.33 17.47
N GLY A 61 -7.43 5.64 16.68
CA GLY A 61 -6.70 6.89 16.79
C GLY A 61 -5.23 6.85 16.36
N THR A 62 -4.64 8.03 16.22
CA THR A 62 -3.24 8.20 15.81
C THR A 62 -2.26 7.69 16.87
N ARG A 63 -2.64 7.70 18.15
CA ARG A 63 -1.76 7.28 19.27
C ARG A 63 -1.57 5.78 19.30
N GLU A 64 -2.64 5.02 19.09
CA GLU A 64 -2.67 3.56 19.07
C GLU A 64 -1.85 3.05 17.88
N TRP A 65 -2.04 3.62 16.69
CA TRP A 65 -1.22 3.29 15.54
C TRP A 65 0.26 3.65 15.75
N ALA A 66 0.56 4.84 16.26
CA ALA A 66 1.93 5.25 16.57
C ALA A 66 2.61 4.32 17.59
N ARG A 67 1.83 3.70 18.49
CA ARG A 67 2.33 2.68 19.42
C ARG A 67 2.76 1.41 18.69
N VAL A 68 1.98 0.93 17.70
CA VAL A 68 2.37 -0.21 16.84
C VAL A 68 3.72 0.08 16.18
N GLN A 69 3.83 1.24 15.54
CA GLN A 69 5.05 1.63 14.81
C GLN A 69 6.26 1.73 15.75
N ARG A 70 6.09 2.33 16.94
CA ARG A 70 7.16 2.50 17.92
C ARG A 70 7.64 1.16 18.47
N LEU A 71 6.73 0.27 18.85
CA LEU A 71 7.09 -1.05 19.37
C LEU A 71 7.78 -1.91 18.29
N ALA A 72 7.29 -1.85 17.05
CA ALA A 72 7.94 -2.52 15.93
C ALA A 72 9.35 -1.97 15.68
N ALA A 73 9.55 -0.65 15.68
CA ALA A 73 10.86 -0.03 15.48
C ALA A 73 11.85 -0.34 16.61
N GLN A 74 11.39 -0.40 17.87
CA GLN A 74 12.22 -0.80 19.01
C GLN A 74 12.68 -2.25 18.89
N ARG A 75 11.79 -3.13 18.42
CA ARG A 75 12.06 -4.57 18.34
C ARG A 75 12.85 -4.97 17.10
N TRP A 76 12.62 -4.30 15.98
CA TRP A 76 13.27 -4.57 14.70
C TRP A 76 13.79 -3.25 14.09
N PRO A 77 14.94 -2.74 14.57
CA PRO A 77 15.51 -1.47 14.10
C PRO A 77 15.84 -1.43 12.61
N GLY A 78 16.02 -2.60 11.97
CA GLY A 78 16.31 -2.74 10.55
C GLY A 78 15.09 -2.74 9.63
N LEU A 79 13.87 -2.60 10.17
CA LEU A 79 12.67 -2.51 9.32
C LEU A 79 12.69 -1.22 8.47
N PRO A 80 12.18 -1.28 7.23
CA PRO A 80 11.95 -0.11 6.40
C PRO A 80 11.29 1.06 7.15
N HIS A 81 11.78 2.28 6.90
CA HIS A 81 11.26 3.48 7.55
C HIS A 81 9.86 3.87 7.03
N PRO A 82 8.99 4.42 7.89
CA PRO A 82 7.67 4.94 7.49
C PRO A 82 7.79 6.21 6.64
N GLY A 83 6.67 6.64 6.06
CA GLY A 83 6.56 7.92 5.34
C GLY A 83 6.45 7.78 3.82
N LEU A 84 6.54 8.92 3.13
CA LEU A 84 6.27 9.03 1.70
C LEU A 84 7.54 9.04 0.83
N VAL A 85 8.71 9.05 1.45
CA VAL A 85 10.01 9.12 0.77
C VAL A 85 10.47 7.71 0.39
N ALA A 86 10.64 7.48 -0.90
CA ALA A 86 11.18 6.26 -1.50
C ALA A 86 12.67 6.09 -1.19
N ARG A 87 13.22 4.91 -1.50
CA ARG A 87 14.63 4.57 -1.19
C ARG A 87 15.65 5.46 -1.87
N ASP A 88 15.32 6.03 -3.02
CA ASP A 88 16.18 6.95 -3.77
C ASP A 88 15.96 8.43 -3.40
N GLY A 89 15.19 8.70 -2.34
CA GLY A 89 14.90 10.06 -1.87
C GLY A 89 13.71 10.73 -2.55
N LYS A 90 13.04 10.06 -3.51
CA LYS A 90 11.85 10.62 -4.15
C LYS A 90 10.64 10.63 -3.23
N THR A 91 9.97 11.77 -3.09
CA THR A 91 8.71 11.87 -2.34
C THR A 91 7.52 11.54 -3.23
N MET A 92 6.64 10.65 -2.76
CA MET A 92 5.39 10.28 -3.42
C MET A 92 4.18 10.94 -2.75
N ASP A 93 3.03 10.98 -3.42
CA ASP A 93 1.82 11.61 -2.86
C ASP A 93 1.13 10.71 -1.82
N SER A 94 1.42 9.41 -1.84
CA SER A 94 0.84 8.44 -0.90
C SER A 94 1.78 7.26 -0.58
N LEU A 95 1.53 6.59 0.54
CA LEU A 95 2.26 5.38 0.93
C LEU A 95 2.08 4.23 -0.09
N PRO A 96 0.86 3.94 -0.59
CA PRO A 96 0.68 2.98 -1.68
C PRO A 96 1.52 3.31 -2.92
N GLU A 97 1.57 4.58 -3.34
CA GLU A 97 2.41 5.01 -4.45
C GLU A 97 3.91 4.78 -4.18
N ARG A 98 4.39 5.11 -2.98
CA ARG A 98 5.78 4.83 -2.57
C ARG A 98 6.13 3.35 -2.70
N ILE A 99 5.26 2.48 -2.20
CA ILE A 99 5.49 1.02 -2.24
C ILE A 99 5.60 0.56 -3.70
N VAL A 100 4.65 0.94 -4.56
CA VAL A 100 4.66 0.58 -5.98
C VAL A 100 5.87 1.17 -6.70
N TYR A 101 6.23 2.41 -6.41
CA TYR A 101 7.40 3.08 -6.96
C TYR A 101 8.69 2.33 -6.62
N ASP A 102 8.93 2.02 -5.34
CA ASP A 102 10.13 1.28 -4.90
C ASP A 102 10.19 -0.12 -5.55
N MET A 103 9.05 -0.81 -5.68
CA MET A 103 8.98 -2.10 -6.36
C MET A 103 9.35 -1.99 -7.85
N LEU A 104 8.73 -1.07 -8.60
CA LEU A 104 9.01 -0.88 -10.02
C LEU A 104 10.43 -0.38 -10.27
N ARG A 105 10.90 0.56 -9.44
CA ARG A 105 12.23 1.17 -9.55
C ARG A 105 13.34 0.13 -9.43
N GLY A 106 13.19 -0.82 -8.50
CA GLY A 106 14.11 -1.94 -8.32
C GLY A 106 14.10 -2.98 -9.44
N LEU A 107 13.11 -2.93 -10.35
CA LEU A 107 12.95 -3.88 -11.45
C LEU A 107 13.34 -3.31 -12.82
N LEU A 108 13.59 -1.99 -12.93
CA LEU A 108 13.86 -1.36 -14.22
C LEU A 108 15.07 -1.96 -14.92
N ARG A 109 14.89 -2.28 -16.21
CA ARG A 109 15.95 -2.77 -17.10
C ARG A 109 16.64 -1.61 -17.80
N ARG A 110 17.75 -1.90 -18.50
CA ARG A 110 18.52 -0.91 -19.26
C ARG A 110 17.62 -0.13 -20.23
N HIS A 111 17.80 1.20 -20.26
CA HIS A 111 17.03 2.14 -21.08
C HIS A 111 15.53 2.24 -20.78
N MET A 112 15.06 1.69 -19.65
CA MET A 112 13.71 1.97 -19.16
C MET A 112 13.71 3.22 -18.27
N LYS A 113 12.58 3.92 -18.23
CA LYS A 113 12.33 5.05 -17.34
C LYS A 113 11.05 4.81 -16.55
N LEU A 114 11.06 5.24 -15.29
CA LEU A 114 9.88 5.32 -14.44
C LEU A 114 9.68 6.79 -14.07
N ASP A 115 8.68 7.40 -14.66
CA ASP A 115 8.32 8.77 -14.38
C ASP A 115 7.15 8.81 -13.42
N VAL A 116 7.09 9.89 -12.64
CA VAL A 116 6.09 10.07 -11.58
C VAL A 116 5.39 11.39 -11.86
N HIS A 117 4.06 11.39 -11.70
CA HIS A 117 3.21 12.58 -11.84
C HIS A 117 3.39 13.31 -13.18
N GLN A 118 3.65 12.56 -14.26
CA GLN A 118 3.73 13.13 -15.60
C GLN A 118 2.33 13.40 -16.16
N PRO A 119 2.13 14.48 -16.94
CA PRO A 119 0.90 14.68 -17.69
C PRO A 119 0.62 13.47 -18.58
N ILE A 120 -0.64 13.01 -18.62
CA ILE A 120 -1.03 11.86 -19.46
C ILE A 120 -0.89 12.21 -20.95
N LEU A 121 -1.21 13.46 -21.32
CA LEU A 121 -1.02 14.05 -22.64
C LEU A 121 -0.46 15.46 -22.50
N GLN A 122 0.17 15.98 -23.55
CA GLN A 122 0.70 17.35 -23.54
C GLN A 122 -0.39 18.42 -23.30
N GLN A 123 -1.64 18.14 -23.69
CA GLN A 123 -2.81 18.99 -23.49
C GLN A 123 -3.67 18.57 -22.29
N ALA A 124 -3.21 17.63 -21.44
CA ALA A 124 -4.02 17.02 -20.39
C ALA A 124 -4.37 17.94 -19.20
N GLY A 125 -3.96 19.22 -19.21
CA GLY A 125 -4.13 20.12 -18.07
C GLY A 125 -3.52 19.52 -16.80
N ASP A 126 -4.34 19.36 -15.75
CA ASP A 126 -3.93 18.83 -14.45
C ASP A 126 -3.97 17.29 -14.35
N TYR A 127 -4.41 16.57 -15.38
CA TYR A 127 -4.46 15.11 -15.32
C TYR A 127 -3.06 14.50 -15.47
N ARG A 128 -2.55 14.00 -14.35
CA ARG A 128 -1.25 13.34 -14.23
C ARG A 128 -1.44 11.88 -13.88
N ALA A 129 -0.65 11.01 -14.51
CA ALA A 129 -0.55 9.63 -14.09
C ALA A 129 0.26 9.55 -12.80
N ASP A 130 -0.10 8.65 -11.88
CA ASP A 130 0.70 8.46 -10.67
C ASP A 130 2.12 8.01 -11.07
N MET A 131 2.20 7.04 -11.99
CA MET A 131 3.45 6.56 -12.58
C MET A 131 3.32 6.30 -14.08
N THR A 132 4.43 6.42 -14.82
CA THR A 132 4.54 6.03 -16.22
C THR A 132 5.82 5.25 -16.45
N LEU A 133 5.68 4.00 -16.90
CA LEU A 133 6.80 3.15 -17.29
C LEU A 133 7.05 3.31 -18.79
N ARG A 134 8.30 3.56 -19.20
CA ARG A 134 8.66 3.82 -20.61
C ARG A 134 9.87 3.04 -21.07
N LYS A 135 9.87 2.65 -22.35
CA LYS A 135 11.04 2.17 -23.09
C LYS A 135 10.87 2.43 -24.59
N GLY A 136 11.83 3.12 -25.20
CA GLY A 136 11.68 3.52 -26.61
C GLY A 136 10.44 4.40 -26.77
N GLN A 137 9.54 3.99 -27.68
CA GLN A 137 8.24 4.65 -27.88
C GLN A 137 7.10 4.02 -27.05
N ALA A 138 7.34 2.87 -26.40
CA ALA A 138 6.34 2.21 -25.57
C ALA A 138 6.17 2.94 -24.22
N SER A 139 4.92 3.13 -23.81
CA SER A 139 4.58 3.69 -22.50
C SER A 139 3.39 2.98 -21.86
N LEU A 140 3.45 2.83 -20.55
CA LEU A 140 2.37 2.27 -19.73
C LEU A 140 2.09 3.20 -18.57
N PHE A 141 0.84 3.65 -18.46
CA PHE A 141 0.36 4.45 -17.35
C PHE A 141 -0.11 3.55 -16.20
N ILE A 142 0.22 3.93 -14.97
CA ILE A 142 -0.12 3.19 -13.76
C ILE A 142 -0.79 4.16 -12.79
N GLU A 143 -1.96 3.75 -12.29
CA GLU A 143 -2.73 4.46 -11.26
C GLU A 143 -2.75 3.62 -9.98
N VAL A 144 -2.38 4.20 -8.85
CA VAL A 144 -2.38 3.54 -7.55
C VAL A 144 -3.58 4.01 -6.74
N VAL A 145 -4.57 3.13 -6.57
CA VAL A 145 -5.83 3.47 -5.94
C VAL A 145 -5.74 3.25 -4.43
N GLY A 146 -5.27 4.27 -3.72
CA GLY A 146 -5.07 4.22 -2.26
C GLY A 146 -6.34 4.39 -1.39
N CYS A 147 -7.51 4.59 -2.00
CA CYS A 147 -8.75 4.89 -1.28
C CYS A 147 -9.62 3.67 -0.96
N CYS A 148 -9.57 2.62 -1.78
CA CYS A 148 -10.37 1.42 -1.62
C CYS A 148 -9.76 0.22 -2.36
N GLY A 149 -10.32 -0.96 -2.12
CA GLY A 149 -9.98 -2.15 -2.90
C GLY A 149 -10.69 -2.16 -4.24
N SER A 150 -10.45 -3.19 -5.05
CA SER A 150 -11.08 -3.36 -6.36
C SER A 150 -12.61 -3.50 -6.29
N ASP A 151 -13.17 -3.80 -5.12
CA ASP A 151 -14.62 -3.78 -4.84
C ASP A 151 -15.22 -2.36 -4.82
N ARG A 152 -14.35 -1.34 -4.79
CA ARG A 152 -14.68 0.08 -4.75
C ARG A 152 -15.47 0.50 -3.51
N ILE A 153 -15.37 -0.24 -2.40
CA ILE A 153 -16.06 0.07 -1.15
C ILE A 153 -15.23 1.04 -0.30
N THR A 154 -15.79 2.23 -0.07
CA THR A 154 -15.22 3.32 0.74
C THR A 154 -15.85 3.35 2.14
N ARG A 155 -15.06 3.67 3.18
CA ARG A 155 -15.49 3.68 4.59
C ARG A 155 -15.83 5.07 5.13
N ASN A 156 -15.43 6.13 4.43
CA ASN A 156 -15.63 7.50 4.85
C ASN A 156 -15.70 8.45 3.65
N GLN A 157 -16.15 9.67 3.91
CA GLN A 157 -16.32 10.73 2.91
C GLN A 157 -15.02 11.01 2.13
N LYS A 158 -13.87 10.97 2.80
CA LYS A 158 -12.57 11.26 2.19
C LYS A 158 -12.17 10.20 1.16
N GLU A 159 -12.35 8.92 1.50
CA GLU A 159 -12.14 7.81 0.57
C GLU A 159 -13.09 7.92 -0.64
N GLN A 160 -14.34 8.33 -0.43
CA GLN A 160 -15.30 8.56 -1.51
C GLN A 160 -14.87 9.70 -2.44
N GLU A 161 -14.41 10.82 -1.90
CA GLU A 161 -13.89 11.94 -2.70
C GLU A 161 -12.66 11.53 -3.51
N TRP A 162 -11.76 10.74 -2.94
CA TRP A 162 -10.60 10.20 -3.65
C TRP A 162 -11.02 9.26 -4.78
N LEU A 163 -12.00 8.38 -4.55
CA LEU A 163 -12.55 7.51 -5.58
C LEU A 163 -13.19 8.31 -6.72
N GLN A 164 -13.92 9.37 -6.41
CA GLN A 164 -14.51 10.27 -7.43
C GLN A 164 -13.43 10.96 -8.28
N ARG A 165 -12.31 11.40 -7.68
CA ARG A 165 -11.17 11.97 -8.41
C ARG A 165 -10.53 10.95 -9.33
N PHE A 166 -10.36 9.71 -8.85
CA PHE A 166 -9.90 8.60 -9.67
C PHE A 166 -10.84 8.35 -10.85
N ASP A 167 -12.16 8.30 -10.63
CA ASP A 167 -13.13 8.06 -11.71
C ASP A 167 -13.12 9.15 -12.79
N LYS A 168 -12.92 10.42 -12.40
CA LYS A 168 -12.72 11.52 -13.36
C LYS A 168 -11.48 11.30 -14.21
N ARG A 169 -10.37 10.87 -13.59
CA ARG A 169 -9.13 10.54 -14.32
C ARG A 169 -9.30 9.33 -15.23
N MET A 170 -10.04 8.31 -14.80
CA MET A 170 -10.40 7.15 -15.65
C MET A 170 -11.30 7.54 -16.82
N ALA A 171 -12.22 8.49 -16.64
CA ALA A 171 -13.01 9.04 -17.74
C ALA A 171 -12.11 9.76 -18.77
N PHE A 172 -11.12 10.52 -18.30
CA PHE A 172 -10.12 11.16 -19.17
C PHE A 172 -9.33 10.11 -19.98
N TYR A 173 -8.77 9.08 -19.33
CA TYR A 173 -8.07 7.99 -20.03
C TYR A 173 -8.94 7.34 -21.12
N ARG A 174 -10.20 7.02 -20.80
CA ARG A 174 -11.16 6.42 -21.75
C ARG A 174 -11.46 7.32 -22.94
N ALA A 175 -11.62 8.63 -22.71
CA ALA A 175 -11.86 9.60 -23.79
C ALA A 175 -10.70 9.67 -24.80
N HIS A 176 -9.50 9.25 -24.38
CA HIS A 176 -8.30 9.23 -25.22
C HIS A 176 -7.87 7.82 -25.63
N ALA A 177 -8.72 6.80 -25.44
CA ALA A 177 -8.41 5.39 -25.75
C ALA A 177 -7.12 4.87 -25.07
N ILE A 178 -6.79 5.40 -23.89
CA ILE A 178 -5.67 4.95 -23.06
C ILE A 178 -6.21 4.01 -21.98
N ALA A 179 -5.56 2.87 -21.79
CA ALA A 179 -5.89 1.92 -20.74
C ALA A 179 -4.76 1.89 -19.69
N PRO A 180 -4.91 2.59 -18.54
CA PRO A 180 -3.94 2.52 -17.46
C PRO A 180 -4.07 1.19 -16.70
N VAL A 181 -2.98 0.75 -16.07
CA VAL A 181 -3.02 -0.33 -15.08
C VAL A 181 -3.39 0.26 -13.73
N CYS A 182 -4.48 -0.20 -13.15
CA CYS A 182 -4.90 0.20 -11.81
C CYS A 182 -4.37 -0.81 -10.78
N ILE A 183 -3.66 -0.31 -9.77
CA ILE A 183 -3.20 -1.09 -8.62
C ILE A 183 -4.06 -0.69 -7.42
N TRP A 184 -4.92 -1.60 -7.00
CA TRP A 184 -5.90 -1.39 -5.93
C TRP A 184 -5.33 -1.73 -4.55
N LEU A 185 -5.90 -1.12 -3.52
CA LEU A 185 -5.40 -1.22 -2.16
C LEU A 185 -5.41 -2.65 -1.60
N ASP A 186 -6.36 -3.49 -2.03
CA ASP A 186 -6.45 -4.90 -1.64
C ASP A 186 -5.25 -5.73 -2.12
N GLN A 187 -4.63 -5.35 -3.23
CA GLN A 187 -3.45 -6.05 -3.75
C GLN A 187 -2.23 -5.90 -2.84
N PHE A 188 -2.19 -4.87 -1.99
CA PHE A 188 -1.11 -4.66 -1.01
C PHE A 188 -1.19 -5.64 0.17
N ALA A 189 -2.35 -6.26 0.43
CA ALA A 189 -2.45 -7.37 1.37
C ALA A 189 -1.91 -8.70 0.80
N GLN A 190 -1.51 -8.72 -0.47
CA GLN A 190 -0.89 -9.86 -1.14
C GLN A 190 0.45 -9.43 -1.79
N PRO A 191 1.49 -9.08 -1.01
CA PRO A 191 2.72 -8.47 -1.54
C PRO A 191 3.42 -9.30 -2.61
N GLY A 192 3.38 -10.63 -2.49
CA GLY A 192 3.94 -11.53 -3.51
C GLY A 192 3.21 -11.42 -4.86
N THR A 193 1.89 -11.28 -4.85
CA THR A 193 1.09 -11.07 -6.07
C THR A 193 1.32 -9.69 -6.65
N LEU A 194 1.38 -8.65 -5.80
CA LEU A 194 1.70 -7.29 -6.22
C LEU A 194 3.08 -7.21 -6.89
N ARG A 195 4.09 -7.86 -6.31
CA ARG A 195 5.44 -7.93 -6.90
C ARG A 195 5.43 -8.64 -8.26
N LYS A 196 4.69 -9.75 -8.41
CA LYS A 196 4.53 -10.44 -9.69
C LYS A 196 3.87 -9.54 -10.74
N LEU A 197 2.85 -8.77 -10.35
CA LEU A 197 2.25 -7.76 -11.22
C LEU A 197 3.31 -6.75 -11.69
N CYS A 198 4.07 -6.13 -10.78
CA CYS A 198 5.13 -5.18 -11.13
C CYS A 198 6.17 -5.78 -12.09
N ILE A 199 6.60 -7.03 -11.88
CA ILE A 199 7.50 -7.75 -12.79
C ILE A 199 6.87 -7.85 -14.18
N ASN A 200 5.61 -8.30 -14.27
CA ASN A 200 4.91 -8.46 -15.54
C ASN A 200 4.77 -7.13 -16.29
N LEU A 201 4.51 -6.02 -15.60
CA LEU A 201 4.44 -4.69 -16.23
C LEU A 201 5.78 -4.27 -16.82
N VAL A 202 6.87 -4.50 -16.07
CA VAL A 202 8.23 -4.22 -16.54
C VAL A 202 8.59 -5.06 -17.75
N ASP A 203 8.25 -6.34 -17.72
CA ASP A 203 8.55 -7.28 -18.79
C ASP A 203 7.77 -6.96 -20.07
N ALA A 204 6.50 -6.62 -19.94
CA ALA A 204 5.65 -6.20 -21.06
C ALA A 204 6.22 -4.97 -21.78
N ILE A 205 6.55 -3.91 -21.03
CA ILE A 205 7.10 -2.68 -21.64
C ILE A 205 8.53 -2.88 -22.14
N ALA A 206 9.30 -3.75 -21.49
CA ALA A 206 10.62 -4.12 -22.00
C ALA A 206 10.55 -4.80 -23.37
N LEU A 207 9.57 -5.70 -23.57
CA LEU A 207 9.35 -6.42 -24.82
C LEU A 207 8.80 -5.50 -25.90
N GLU A 208 7.81 -4.68 -25.58
CA GLU A 208 7.18 -3.76 -26.52
C GLU A 208 8.17 -2.69 -27.01
N GLY A 209 8.90 -2.06 -26.08
CA GLY A 209 9.90 -1.04 -26.40
C GLY A 209 11.18 -1.56 -27.06
N ALA A 210 11.36 -2.87 -27.17
CA ALA A 210 12.44 -3.47 -27.97
C ALA A 210 12.03 -3.71 -29.43
N ARG A 211 10.73 -3.67 -29.74
CA ARG A 211 10.18 -3.80 -31.09
C ARG A 211 10.01 -2.46 -31.80
N SER A 212 10.07 -1.36 -31.05
CA SER A 212 9.96 0.03 -31.49
C SER A 212 11.33 0.66 -31.73
#